data_AF-A0A7X5INW6-F1
#
_entry.id   AF-A0A7X5INW6-F1
#
_cell.length_a   1.000
_cell.length_b   1.000
_cell.length_c   1.000
_cell.angle_alpha   90.00
_cell.angle_beta   90.00
_cell.angle_gamma   90.00
#
_symmetry.space_group_name_H-M   'P 1'
#
loop_
_entity.id
_entity.type
_entity.pdbx_description
1 polymer ?
#
loop_
_entity_poly.entity_id
_entity_poly.type
_entity_poly.pdbx_seq_one_letter_code
_entity_poly.pdbx_strand_id
1 'polypeptide(L)'
;MNSSNHAGRVCPLCGKQYTAPPALSRRDNATSICPECGTMEALDAMEERWCACSGHRSKDFSKLTDYYCRHFIPGGWRLQYSTLAGPEPERLLYLVGKCDQCGGFMRSGVSIACNWTGDRLLLDICQTMLQHRPFDGRDKTGIYRGGCARRSEWYWRQDQLTRTERIEQFVSLFRESDQSSARLWAEEHMPAPPVRRETSSDFFGAVVKLVKANGLWPNQSAFITCEPARPDAALCHPMFDFRPVLTAEHGGGLRIDCYLNGIFDHAGNSKRLAGTIQTACSDRDTCVLMGSLTGALLHYGGVHREENLDRYVPLHNRDMKKEI
;
A
#
# COMPACT_ATOMS: atom_id res chain seq x y z
N MET A 1 -64.43 -9.45 19.01
CA MET A 1 -63.69 -8.32 18.39
C MET A 1 -62.51 -8.02 19.28
N ASN A 2 -61.28 -8.31 18.84
CA ASN A 2 -60.07 -7.84 19.52
C ASN A 2 -59.09 -7.35 18.46
N SER A 3 -59.26 -6.10 18.08
CA SER A 3 -58.38 -5.38 17.15
C SER A 3 -57.15 -4.91 17.92
N SER A 4 -56.12 -5.75 17.98
CA SER A 4 -54.81 -5.36 18.53
C SER A 4 -54.08 -4.52 17.49
N ASN A 5 -54.10 -3.20 17.66
CA ASN A 5 -53.29 -2.20 16.97
C ASN A 5 -51.85 -2.70 16.74
N HIS A 6 -51.52 -3.11 15.52
CA HIS A 6 -50.13 -3.26 15.09
C HIS A 6 -49.65 -1.88 14.65
N ALA A 7 -49.16 -1.09 15.61
CA ALA A 7 -48.45 0.14 15.28
C ALA A 7 -47.32 -0.20 14.30
N GLY A 8 -47.43 0.24 13.05
CA GLY A 8 -46.46 -0.06 12.00
C GLY A 8 -45.08 0.42 12.43
N ARG A 9 -44.11 -0.50 12.49
CA ARG A 9 -42.72 -0.16 12.79
C ARG A 9 -42.13 0.58 11.59
N VAL A 10 -41.32 1.59 11.82
CA VAL A 10 -40.62 2.30 10.73
C VAL A 10 -39.23 1.68 10.58
N CYS A 11 -38.86 1.29 9.37
CA CYS A 11 -37.53 0.75 9.08
C CYS A 11 -36.48 1.88 9.18
N PRO A 12 -35.43 1.74 10.01
CA PRO A 12 -34.39 2.77 10.12
C PRO A 12 -33.54 2.91 8.86
N LEU A 13 -33.54 1.92 7.95
CA LEU A 13 -32.76 1.97 6.70
C LEU A 13 -33.49 2.65 5.55
N CYS A 14 -34.79 2.40 5.38
CA CYS A 14 -35.55 2.90 4.22
C CYS A 14 -36.68 3.86 4.58
N GLY A 15 -36.92 4.10 5.88
CA GLY A 15 -37.98 4.99 6.36
C GLY A 15 -39.41 4.50 6.14
N LYS A 16 -39.61 3.32 5.55
CA LYS A 16 -40.94 2.76 5.28
C LYS A 16 -41.52 2.07 6.52
N GLN A 17 -42.85 2.20 6.69
CA GLN A 17 -43.58 1.42 7.69
C GLN A 17 -43.70 -0.05 7.26
N TYR A 18 -43.54 -0.97 8.21
CA TYR A 18 -43.69 -2.40 8.01
C TYR A 18 -44.38 -3.04 9.22
N THR A 19 -45.16 -4.09 8.95
CA THR A 19 -45.93 -4.86 9.96
C THR A 19 -45.48 -6.31 10.07
N ALA A 20 -44.72 -6.80 9.10
CA ALA A 20 -44.12 -8.12 9.11
C ALA A 20 -43.03 -8.28 10.19
N PRO A 21 -42.68 -9.52 10.61
CA PRO A 21 -41.59 -9.76 11.55
C PRO A 21 -40.28 -9.08 11.09
N PRO A 22 -39.59 -8.33 11.97
CA PRO A 22 -38.37 -7.61 11.60
C PRO A 22 -37.24 -8.59 11.30
N ALA A 23 -36.40 -8.23 10.33
CA ALA A 23 -35.12 -8.88 10.13
C ALA A 23 -34.05 -8.18 10.99
N LEU A 24 -33.03 -8.92 11.42
CA LEU A 24 -31.84 -8.35 12.04
C LEU A 24 -30.89 -7.90 10.93
N SER A 25 -30.39 -6.66 10.99
CA SER A 25 -29.45 -6.15 9.99
C SER A 25 -28.17 -6.98 9.99
N ARG A 26 -27.68 -7.36 8.82
CA ARG A 26 -26.41 -8.09 8.65
C ARG A 26 -25.19 -7.19 8.74
N ARG A 27 -25.37 -5.86 8.70
CA ARG A 27 -24.28 -4.89 8.81
C ARG A 27 -23.79 -4.73 10.25
N ASP A 28 -24.70 -4.81 11.23
CA ASP A 28 -24.41 -4.59 12.64
C ASP A 28 -24.87 -5.73 13.57
N ASN A 29 -25.64 -6.70 13.05
CA ASN A 29 -26.20 -7.84 13.78
C ASN A 29 -27.00 -7.44 15.03
N ALA A 30 -27.61 -6.25 15.03
CA ALA A 30 -28.33 -5.70 16.18
C ALA A 30 -29.59 -4.92 15.76
N THR A 31 -29.55 -4.18 14.65
CA THR A 31 -30.65 -3.30 14.26
C THR A 31 -31.80 -4.07 13.65
N SER A 32 -33.02 -3.87 14.15
CA SER A 32 -34.23 -4.44 13.57
C SER A 32 -34.70 -3.62 12.36
N ILE A 33 -34.71 -4.25 11.18
CA ILE A 33 -35.04 -3.64 9.89
C ILE A 33 -36.23 -4.35 9.22
N CYS A 34 -36.83 -3.74 8.20
CA CYS A 34 -37.92 -4.39 7.48
C CYS A 34 -37.42 -5.62 6.69
N PRO A 35 -38.28 -6.62 6.41
CA PRO A 35 -37.90 -7.81 5.65
C PRO A 35 -37.32 -7.52 4.26
N GLU A 36 -37.77 -6.47 3.59
CA GLU A 36 -37.26 -6.07 2.27
C GLU A 36 -35.80 -5.59 2.37
N CYS A 37 -35.50 -4.69 3.29
CA CYS A 37 -34.12 -4.28 3.57
C CYS A 37 -33.28 -5.46 4.07
N GLY A 38 -33.85 -6.34 4.90
CA GLY A 38 -33.19 -7.56 5.34
C GLY A 38 -32.92 -8.55 4.21
N THR A 39 -33.76 -8.59 3.17
CA THR A 39 -33.52 -9.40 1.97
C THR A 39 -32.48 -8.75 1.07
N MET A 40 -32.50 -7.42 0.93
CA MET A 40 -31.46 -6.69 0.22
C MET A 40 -30.10 -6.83 0.88
N GLU A 41 -29.99 -6.71 2.20
CA GLU A 41 -28.73 -7.00 2.90
C GLU A 41 -28.33 -8.48 2.80
N ALA A 42 -29.30 -9.40 2.74
CA ALA A 42 -29.01 -10.80 2.44
C ALA A 42 -28.43 -10.97 1.03
N LEU A 43 -28.99 -10.26 0.05
CA LEU A 43 -28.58 -10.29 -1.35
C LEU A 43 -27.22 -9.59 -1.55
N ASP A 44 -26.97 -8.44 -0.91
CA ASP A 44 -25.66 -7.78 -0.84
C ASP A 44 -24.61 -8.70 -0.20
N ALA A 45 -24.97 -9.39 0.89
CA ALA A 45 -24.10 -10.41 1.48
C ALA A 45 -23.93 -11.65 0.59
N MET A 46 -24.92 -11.98 -0.25
CA MET A 46 -24.85 -13.04 -1.27
C MET A 46 -24.09 -12.60 -2.53
N GLU A 47 -23.87 -11.30 -2.75
CA GLU A 47 -23.01 -10.77 -3.82
C GLU A 47 -21.50 -11.01 -3.54
N GLU A 48 -21.12 -11.38 -2.32
CA GLU A 48 -19.80 -11.95 -2.03
C GLU A 48 -19.75 -13.44 -2.39
N ARG A 49 -19.72 -13.73 -3.69
CA ARG A 49 -19.51 -15.10 -4.20
C ARG A 49 -18.16 -15.64 -3.73
N TRP A 50 -18.17 -16.45 -2.67
CA TRP A 50 -16.98 -17.14 -2.14
C TRP A 50 -16.25 -17.92 -3.22
N CYS A 51 -14.92 -18.00 -3.10
CA CYS A 51 -14.09 -18.81 -3.98
C CYS A 51 -14.58 -20.27 -4.03
N ALA A 52 -14.97 -20.71 -5.23
CA ALA A 52 -15.51 -22.05 -5.46
C ALA A 52 -14.45 -23.07 -5.90
N CYS A 53 -13.19 -22.66 -6.04
CA CYS A 53 -12.11 -23.54 -6.47
C CYS A 53 -11.88 -24.67 -5.46
N SER A 54 -11.52 -25.85 -5.97
CA SER A 54 -11.31 -27.06 -5.17
C SER A 54 -10.25 -26.86 -4.08
N GLY A 55 -9.17 -26.13 -4.37
CA GLY A 55 -8.12 -25.84 -3.39
C GLY A 55 -8.60 -24.97 -2.22
N HIS A 56 -9.50 -24.01 -2.46
CA HIS A 56 -10.12 -23.21 -1.39
C HIS A 56 -11.10 -24.04 -0.54
N ARG A 57 -11.72 -25.06 -1.11
CA ARG A 57 -12.64 -25.98 -0.42
C ARG A 57 -11.94 -27.17 0.24
N SER A 58 -10.61 -27.22 0.17
CA SER A 58 -9.82 -28.28 0.77
C SER A 58 -9.98 -28.28 2.30
N LYS A 59 -10.29 -29.45 2.88
CA LYS A 59 -10.25 -29.66 4.34
C LYS A 59 -8.83 -29.92 4.84
N ASP A 60 -7.91 -30.24 3.94
CA ASP A 60 -6.49 -30.36 4.22
C ASP A 60 -5.87 -28.96 4.32
N PHE A 61 -5.39 -28.62 5.50
CA PHE A 61 -4.87 -27.30 5.85
C PHE A 61 -3.62 -26.92 5.04
N SER A 62 -2.75 -27.88 4.75
CA SER A 62 -1.55 -27.65 3.94
C SER A 62 -1.93 -27.31 2.51
N LYS A 63 -2.87 -28.05 1.91
CA LYS A 63 -3.40 -27.74 0.57
C LYS A 63 -4.15 -26.41 0.53
N LEU A 64 -4.90 -26.09 1.58
CA LEU A 64 -5.59 -24.81 1.68
C LEU A 64 -4.60 -23.65 1.76
N THR A 65 -3.57 -23.77 2.61
CA THR A 65 -2.52 -22.76 2.76
C THR A 65 -1.75 -22.57 1.47
N ASP A 66 -1.35 -23.66 0.81
CA ASP A 66 -0.71 -23.60 -0.50
C ASP A 66 -1.59 -22.91 -1.55
N TYR A 67 -2.91 -23.16 -1.52
CA TYR A 67 -3.86 -22.49 -2.40
C TYR A 67 -3.90 -20.97 -2.15
N TYR A 68 -3.96 -20.54 -0.88
CA TYR A 68 -3.88 -19.12 -0.52
C TYR A 68 -2.54 -18.51 -0.96
N CYS A 69 -1.42 -19.21 -0.76
CA CYS A 69 -0.09 -18.78 -1.20
C CYS A 69 -0.01 -18.47 -2.70
N ARG A 70 -0.79 -19.16 -3.54
CA ARG A 70 -0.74 -18.96 -5.00
C ARG A 70 -1.84 -18.06 -5.55
N HIS A 71 -3.00 -18.00 -4.89
CA HIS A 71 -4.20 -17.44 -5.52
C HIS A 71 -4.92 -16.35 -4.71
N PHE A 72 -4.53 -16.08 -3.47
CA PHE A 72 -5.15 -15.00 -2.71
C PHE A 72 -4.56 -13.64 -3.08
N ILE A 73 -5.40 -12.75 -3.62
CA ILE A 73 -5.07 -11.34 -3.91
C ILE A 73 -5.84 -10.45 -2.93
N PRO A 74 -5.16 -9.79 -2.00
CA PRO A 74 -5.80 -8.87 -1.08
C PRO A 74 -6.41 -7.65 -1.79
N GLY A 75 -7.46 -7.11 -1.19
CA GLY A 75 -8.14 -5.91 -1.66
C GLY A 75 -8.44 -4.91 -0.54
N GLY A 76 -8.38 -5.31 0.72
CA GLY A 76 -8.64 -4.43 1.86
C GLY A 76 -8.74 -5.18 3.18
N TRP A 77 -9.24 -4.50 4.19
CA TRP A 77 -9.37 -5.02 5.55
C TRP A 77 -10.81 -4.95 6.03
N ARG A 78 -11.19 -5.84 6.95
CA ARG A 78 -12.46 -5.79 7.68
C ARG A 78 -12.26 -6.20 9.13
N LEU A 79 -12.80 -5.41 10.06
CA LEU A 79 -12.79 -5.74 11.48
C LEU A 79 -14.15 -6.31 11.89
N GLN A 80 -14.15 -7.49 12.50
CA GLN A 80 -15.32 -8.08 13.15
C GLN A 80 -15.21 -7.82 14.65
N TYR A 81 -16.17 -7.05 15.18
CA TYR A 81 -16.30 -6.70 16.59
C TYR A 81 -17.77 -6.36 16.91
N SER A 82 -18.17 -6.42 18.19
CA SER A 82 -19.51 -5.98 18.64
C SER A 82 -19.44 -4.66 19.42
N THR A 83 -18.37 -4.44 20.19
CA THR A 83 -18.12 -3.22 20.98
C THR A 83 -16.63 -2.90 21.15
N LEU A 84 -16.31 -1.59 21.20
CA LEU A 84 -14.98 -1.08 21.56
C LEU A 84 -14.87 -0.71 23.05
N ALA A 85 -15.99 -0.61 23.77
CA ALA A 85 -16.05 -0.07 25.12
C ALA A 85 -15.67 -1.09 26.22
N GLY A 86 -15.67 -2.38 25.90
CA GLY A 86 -15.42 -3.45 26.87
C GLY A 86 -14.68 -4.63 26.25
N PRO A 87 -14.26 -5.61 27.05
CA PRO A 87 -13.64 -6.83 26.55
C PRO A 87 -14.64 -7.68 25.75
N GLU A 88 -14.14 -8.43 24.78
CA GLU A 88 -14.96 -9.32 23.94
C GLU A 88 -14.28 -10.69 23.83
N PRO A 89 -15.06 -11.79 23.79
CA PRO A 89 -14.48 -13.13 23.70
C PRO A 89 -13.68 -13.34 22.41
N GLU A 90 -14.08 -12.67 21.32
CA GLU A 90 -13.42 -12.79 20.03
C GLU A 90 -13.54 -11.49 19.22
N ARG A 91 -12.40 -11.05 18.68
CA ARG A 91 -12.29 -10.01 17.66
C ARG A 91 -11.39 -10.51 16.55
N LEU A 92 -11.83 -10.36 15.31
CA LEU A 92 -11.09 -10.83 14.14
C LEU A 92 -10.87 -9.69 13.17
N LEU A 93 -9.61 -9.44 12.85
CA LEU A 93 -9.23 -8.59 11.74
C LEU A 93 -9.00 -9.48 10.52
N TYR A 94 -9.77 -9.26 9.46
CA TYR A 94 -9.66 -9.99 8.20
C TYR A 94 -8.93 -9.16 7.17
N LEU A 95 -7.89 -9.75 6.59
CA LEU A 95 -7.42 -9.37 5.28
C LEU A 95 -8.37 -9.99 4.25
N VAL A 96 -9.11 -9.16 3.52
CA VAL A 96 -10.10 -9.60 2.53
C VAL A 96 -9.57 -9.39 1.12
N GLY A 97 -10.07 -10.19 0.19
CA GLY A 97 -9.62 -10.13 -1.19
C GLY A 97 -10.35 -11.13 -2.07
N LYS A 98 -9.69 -11.49 -3.17
CA LYS A 98 -10.26 -12.36 -4.20
C LYS A 98 -9.28 -13.42 -4.65
N CYS A 99 -9.84 -14.48 -5.21
CA CYS A 99 -9.11 -15.51 -5.90
C CYS A 99 -8.64 -15.02 -7.28
N ASP A 100 -7.36 -15.21 -7.60
CA ASP A 100 -6.83 -14.88 -8.93
C ASP A 100 -7.39 -15.79 -10.05
N GLN A 101 -7.85 -17.01 -9.71
CA GLN A 101 -8.39 -17.95 -10.69
C GLN A 101 -9.86 -17.70 -11.02
N CYS A 102 -10.73 -17.61 -10.00
CA CYS A 102 -12.18 -17.51 -10.22
C CYS A 102 -12.77 -16.14 -9.85
N GLY A 103 -11.97 -15.21 -9.32
CA GLY A 103 -12.45 -13.91 -8.85
C GLY A 103 -13.28 -13.94 -7.56
N GLY A 104 -13.58 -15.13 -7.02
CA GLY A 104 -14.42 -15.28 -5.83
C GLY A 104 -13.76 -14.77 -4.55
N PHE A 105 -14.60 -14.38 -3.59
CA PHE A 105 -14.18 -13.81 -2.31
C PHE A 105 -13.34 -14.79 -1.49
N MET A 106 -12.29 -14.26 -0.85
CA MET A 106 -11.38 -14.97 0.05
C MET A 106 -11.03 -14.06 1.23
N ARG A 107 -10.72 -14.64 2.39
CA ARG A 107 -10.26 -13.88 3.56
C ARG A 107 -9.27 -14.68 4.41
N SER A 108 -8.35 -13.97 5.06
CA SER A 108 -7.45 -14.51 6.08
C SER A 108 -7.63 -13.70 7.36
N GLY A 109 -7.97 -14.37 8.47
CA GLY A 109 -8.23 -13.74 9.75
C GLY A 109 -7.05 -13.81 10.70
N VAL A 110 -6.91 -12.79 11.54
CA VAL A 110 -6.02 -12.78 12.70
C VAL A 110 -6.79 -12.28 13.91
N SER A 111 -6.58 -12.92 15.06
CA SER A 111 -7.23 -12.55 16.31
C SER A 111 -6.61 -11.29 16.91
N ILE A 112 -7.46 -10.37 17.34
CA ILE A 112 -7.09 -9.19 18.15
C ILE A 112 -7.30 -9.55 19.63
N ALA A 113 -6.47 -9.05 20.53
CA ALA A 113 -6.55 -9.49 21.92
C ALA A 113 -7.89 -9.12 22.58
N CYS A 114 -8.49 -10.10 23.25
CA CYS A 114 -9.83 -10.04 23.84
C CYS A 114 -9.93 -9.12 25.06
N ASN A 115 -8.81 -8.90 25.75
CA ASN A 115 -8.72 -8.12 26.99
C ASN A 115 -8.39 -6.64 26.77
N TRP A 116 -8.03 -6.23 25.54
CA TRP A 116 -7.75 -4.83 25.26
C TRP A 116 -9.03 -4.01 25.12
N THR A 117 -8.97 -2.79 25.63
CA THR A 117 -10.00 -1.74 25.52
C THR A 117 -9.33 -0.38 25.28
N GLY A 118 -10.11 0.61 24.87
CA GLY A 118 -9.64 1.99 24.65
C GLY A 118 -8.44 2.07 23.70
N ASP A 119 -7.48 2.95 24.01
CA ASP A 119 -6.31 3.22 23.16
C ASP A 119 -5.46 1.97 22.89
N ARG A 120 -5.39 1.05 23.86
CA ARG A 120 -4.59 -0.17 23.71
C ARG A 120 -5.20 -1.13 22.70
N LEU A 121 -6.53 -1.18 22.61
CA LEU A 121 -7.23 -1.93 21.58
C LEU A 121 -7.00 -1.31 20.19
N LEU A 122 -7.13 0.02 20.09
CA LEU A 122 -6.91 0.74 18.83
C LEU A 122 -5.47 0.57 18.34
N LEU A 123 -4.50 0.60 19.24
CA LEU A 123 -3.09 0.33 18.95
C LEU A 123 -2.88 -1.09 18.42
N ASP A 124 -3.45 -2.11 19.08
CA ASP A 124 -3.33 -3.51 18.68
C ASP A 124 -3.92 -3.75 17.27
N ILE A 125 -5.11 -3.19 17.00
CA ILE A 125 -5.74 -3.23 15.68
C ILE A 125 -4.86 -2.54 14.63
N CYS A 126 -4.35 -1.34 14.95
CA CYS A 126 -3.52 -0.56 14.03
C CYS A 126 -2.22 -1.29 13.68
N GLN A 127 -1.49 -1.78 14.69
CA GLN A 127 -0.25 -2.53 14.49
C GLN A 127 -0.49 -3.81 13.70
N THR A 128 -1.56 -4.55 14.03
CA THR A 128 -1.92 -5.77 13.31
C THR A 128 -2.24 -5.48 11.84
N MET A 129 -3.03 -4.44 11.54
CA MET A 129 -3.34 -4.02 10.16
C MET A 129 -2.06 -3.63 9.38
N LEU A 130 -1.17 -2.87 10.01
CA LEU A 130 0.05 -2.40 9.36
C LEU A 130 1.08 -3.51 9.12
N GLN A 131 1.11 -4.56 9.97
CA GLN A 131 2.17 -5.58 9.96
C GLN A 131 1.72 -6.93 9.39
N HIS A 132 0.44 -7.26 9.42
CA HIS A 132 -0.04 -8.58 9.01
C HIS A 132 0.02 -8.73 7.47
N ARG A 133 0.92 -9.60 7.01
CA ARG A 133 1.25 -9.85 5.60
C ARG A 133 1.37 -11.36 5.33
N PRO A 134 0.26 -12.13 5.46
CA PRO A 134 0.32 -13.59 5.34
C PRO A 134 0.72 -14.03 3.93
N PHE A 135 1.24 -15.26 3.83
CA PHE A 135 1.57 -15.95 2.57
C PHE A 135 2.72 -15.37 1.73
N ASP A 136 3.31 -14.25 2.15
CA ASP A 136 4.53 -13.69 1.57
C ASP A 136 5.62 -13.63 2.64
N GLY A 137 6.81 -14.08 2.30
CA GLY A 137 8.01 -13.82 3.09
C GLY A 137 8.64 -12.50 2.69
N ARG A 138 9.34 -11.84 3.61
CA ARG A 138 10.27 -10.76 3.26
C ARG A 138 11.69 -11.34 3.20
N ASP A 139 12.42 -11.06 2.12
CA ASP A 139 13.84 -11.38 2.08
C ASP A 139 14.68 -10.36 2.85
N LYS A 140 16.02 -10.50 2.82
CA LYS A 140 16.95 -9.63 3.54
C LYS A 140 16.94 -8.17 3.06
N THR A 141 16.46 -7.91 1.84
CA THR A 141 16.31 -6.57 1.29
C THR A 141 14.88 -6.02 1.52
N GLY A 142 14.00 -6.86 2.08
CA GLY A 142 12.63 -6.56 2.43
C GLY A 142 11.65 -6.60 1.26
N ILE A 143 12.01 -7.28 0.17
CA ILE A 143 11.07 -7.59 -0.90
C ILE A 143 10.11 -8.67 -0.43
N TYR A 144 8.82 -8.48 -0.69
CA TYR A 144 7.83 -9.55 -0.61
C TYR A 144 8.08 -10.61 -1.68
N ARG A 145 8.41 -11.81 -1.24
CA ARG A 145 8.51 -13.02 -2.06
C ARG A 145 7.38 -13.95 -1.69
N GLY A 146 6.42 -14.07 -2.59
CA GLY A 146 5.28 -14.95 -2.45
C GLY A 146 4.91 -15.63 -3.77
N GLY A 147 4.04 -16.63 -3.68
CA GLY A 147 3.51 -17.34 -4.84
C GLY A 147 2.53 -16.54 -5.71
N CYS A 148 2.25 -15.28 -5.37
CA CYS A 148 1.31 -14.42 -6.07
C CYS A 148 1.86 -12.99 -6.21
N ALA A 149 2.38 -12.64 -7.40
CA ALA A 149 3.00 -11.34 -7.65
C ALA A 149 2.07 -10.14 -7.38
N ARG A 150 0.77 -10.29 -7.71
CA ARG A 150 -0.25 -9.25 -7.46
C ARG A 150 -0.46 -8.99 -5.98
N ARG A 151 -0.33 -10.02 -5.13
CA ARG A 151 -0.38 -9.86 -3.67
C ARG A 151 0.87 -9.15 -3.16
N SER A 152 2.06 -9.56 -3.60
CA SER A 152 3.31 -8.93 -3.23
C SER A 152 3.32 -7.44 -3.59
N GLU A 153 2.82 -7.09 -4.77
CA GLU A 153 2.62 -5.71 -5.19
C GLU A 153 1.62 -4.96 -4.29
N TRP A 154 0.49 -5.58 -3.94
CA TRP A 154 -0.49 -4.95 -3.06
C TRP A 154 0.11 -4.65 -1.68
N TYR A 155 0.85 -5.60 -1.09
CA TYR A 155 1.55 -5.39 0.18
C TYR A 155 2.58 -4.28 0.10
N TRP A 156 3.33 -4.21 -1.00
CA TRP A 156 4.25 -3.11 -1.25
C TRP A 156 3.52 -1.76 -1.29
N ARG A 157 2.38 -1.66 -1.98
CA ARG A 157 1.58 -0.42 -2.03
C ARG A 157 1.08 -0.02 -0.64
N GLN A 158 0.69 -0.98 0.21
CA GLN A 158 0.27 -0.68 1.59
C GLN A 158 1.40 -0.02 2.39
N ASP A 159 2.63 -0.47 2.19
CA ASP A 159 3.79 0.08 2.90
C ASP A 159 4.14 1.51 2.44
N GLN A 160 3.67 1.91 1.24
CA GLN A 160 3.83 3.26 0.67
C GLN A 160 2.70 4.24 1.01
N LEU A 161 1.63 3.80 1.68
CA LEU A 161 0.53 4.69 2.03
C LEU A 161 1.03 5.87 2.87
N THR A 162 0.61 7.07 2.49
CA THR A 162 0.79 8.29 3.26
C THR A 162 0.10 8.19 4.62
N ARG A 163 0.47 9.09 5.54
CA ARG A 163 -0.17 9.14 6.87
C ARG A 163 -1.69 9.30 6.75
N THR A 164 -2.16 10.19 5.89
CA THR A 164 -3.59 10.42 5.64
C THR A 164 -4.27 9.16 5.13
N GLU A 165 -3.70 8.48 4.12
CA GLU A 165 -4.30 7.24 3.58
C GLU A 165 -4.33 6.10 4.61
N ARG A 166 -3.32 6.00 5.49
CA ARG A 166 -3.32 5.01 6.58
C ARG A 166 -4.42 5.31 7.61
N ILE A 167 -4.61 6.59 7.96
CA ILE A 167 -5.68 7.02 8.85
C ILE A 167 -7.04 6.67 8.23
N GLU A 168 -7.27 7.01 6.96
CA GLU A 168 -8.52 6.66 6.27
C GLU A 168 -8.77 5.16 6.24
N GLN A 169 -7.74 4.36 5.91
CA GLN A 169 -7.86 2.91 5.90
C GLN A 169 -8.19 2.35 7.29
N PHE A 170 -7.52 2.85 8.34
CA PHE A 170 -7.80 2.43 9.70
C PHE A 170 -9.22 2.81 10.14
N VAL A 171 -9.65 4.05 9.89
CA VAL A 171 -10.99 4.52 10.21
C VAL A 171 -12.06 3.70 9.48
N SER A 172 -11.81 3.28 8.24
CA SER A 172 -12.73 2.46 7.45
C SER A 172 -13.00 1.07 8.04
N LEU A 173 -12.19 0.60 9.00
CA LEU A 173 -12.44 -0.65 9.72
C LEU A 173 -13.65 -0.59 10.64
N PHE A 174 -14.00 0.61 11.11
CA PHE A 174 -14.96 0.82 12.19
C PHE A 174 -16.34 1.20 11.66
N ARG A 175 -17.37 0.85 12.43
CA ARG A 175 -18.76 1.29 12.22
C ARG A 175 -18.82 2.81 12.30
N GLU A 176 -19.77 3.41 11.58
CA GLU A 176 -19.93 4.88 11.52
C GLU A 176 -19.98 5.54 12.92
N SER A 177 -20.60 4.88 13.90
CA SER A 177 -20.66 5.36 15.29
C SER A 177 -19.30 5.52 15.97
N ASP A 178 -18.30 4.75 15.54
CA ASP A 178 -17.00 4.63 16.20
C ASP A 178 -15.88 5.33 15.41
N GLN A 179 -16.15 5.72 14.15
CA GLN A 179 -15.16 6.30 13.24
C GLN A 179 -14.56 7.61 13.75
N SER A 180 -15.35 8.46 14.40
CA SER A 180 -14.84 9.73 14.95
C SER A 180 -13.78 9.51 16.04
N SER A 181 -14.02 8.57 16.95
CA SER A 181 -13.05 8.22 18.00
C SER A 181 -11.81 7.55 17.42
N ALA A 182 -11.98 6.63 16.47
CA ALA A 182 -10.86 5.98 15.80
C ALA A 182 -9.98 6.99 15.03
N ARG A 183 -10.59 8.00 14.39
CA ARG A 183 -9.88 9.07 13.68
C ARG A 183 -9.07 9.94 14.62
N LEU A 184 -9.70 10.44 15.69
CA LEU A 184 -9.01 11.25 16.70
C LEU A 184 -7.79 10.51 17.26
N TRP A 185 -7.98 9.25 17.63
CA TRP A 185 -6.88 8.41 18.10
C TRP A 185 -5.78 8.25 17.03
N ALA A 186 -6.15 7.98 15.77
CA ALA A 186 -5.18 7.77 14.69
C ALA A 186 -4.40 9.05 14.33
N GLU A 187 -5.04 10.21 14.35
CA GLU A 187 -4.40 11.50 14.10
C GLU A 187 -3.35 11.85 15.16
N GLU A 188 -3.51 11.35 16.38
CA GLU A 188 -2.59 11.56 17.50
C GLU A 188 -1.53 10.46 17.62
N HIS A 189 -1.93 9.19 17.52
CA HIS A 189 -1.11 8.04 17.94
C HIS A 189 -0.65 7.14 16.79
N MET A 190 -1.22 7.26 15.58
CA MET A 190 -0.84 6.35 14.50
C MET A 190 0.64 6.51 14.16
N PRO A 191 1.42 5.40 14.12
CA PRO A 191 2.83 5.45 13.77
C PRO A 191 3.06 6.17 12.45
N ALA A 192 4.08 7.03 12.41
CA ALA A 192 4.47 7.69 11.18
C ALA A 192 4.72 6.66 10.07
N PRO A 193 4.35 6.95 8.82
CA PRO A 193 4.73 6.09 7.72
C PRO A 193 6.26 5.98 7.65
N PRO A 194 6.80 4.82 7.23
CA PRO A 194 8.21 4.76 6.86
C PRO A 194 8.46 5.82 5.79
N VAL A 195 9.70 6.32 5.71
CA VAL A 195 10.10 7.34 4.73
C VAL A 195 9.57 6.94 3.36
N ARG A 196 8.76 7.81 2.75
CA ARG A 196 8.16 7.57 1.45
C ARG A 196 9.28 7.23 0.46
N ARG A 197 9.13 6.12 -0.26
CA ARG A 197 10.11 5.76 -1.27
C ARG A 197 10.02 6.72 -2.43
N GLU A 198 11.17 7.16 -2.88
CA GLU A 198 11.27 8.08 -4.00
C GLU A 198 11.00 7.34 -5.31
N THR A 199 10.49 8.08 -6.30
CA THR A 199 10.36 7.63 -7.69
C THR A 199 11.72 7.70 -8.41
N SER A 200 11.84 7.17 -9.62
CA SER A 200 13.10 7.34 -10.37
C SER A 200 13.34 8.81 -10.73
N SER A 201 12.27 9.57 -11.01
CA SER A 201 12.33 11.02 -11.21
C SER A 201 12.73 11.80 -9.97
N ASP A 202 12.26 11.38 -8.78
CA ASP A 202 12.65 12.00 -7.52
C ASP A 202 14.14 11.73 -7.22
N PHE A 203 14.60 10.48 -7.43
CA PHE A 203 16.02 10.10 -7.32
C PHE A 203 16.88 10.97 -8.22
N PHE A 204 16.54 11.07 -9.50
CA PHE A 204 17.25 11.92 -10.46
C PHE A 204 17.28 13.39 -10.02
N GLY A 205 16.15 13.93 -9.59
CA GLY A 205 16.06 15.30 -9.07
C GLY A 205 16.95 15.54 -7.85
N ALA A 206 17.05 14.57 -6.94
CA ALA A 206 17.93 14.64 -5.77
C ALA A 206 19.41 14.63 -6.17
N VAL A 207 19.81 13.74 -7.09
CA VAL A 207 21.18 13.69 -7.61
C VAL A 207 21.56 15.00 -8.31
N VAL A 208 20.67 15.56 -9.14
CA VAL A 208 20.89 16.87 -9.78
C VAL A 208 21.08 17.99 -8.75
N LYS A 209 20.31 17.98 -7.67
CA LYS A 209 20.48 18.95 -6.56
C LYS A 209 21.84 18.79 -5.88
N LEU A 210 22.31 17.57 -5.63
CA LEU A 210 23.63 17.31 -5.05
C LEU A 210 24.76 17.81 -5.96
N VAL A 211 24.70 17.53 -7.27
CA VAL A 211 25.68 18.04 -8.23
C VAL A 211 25.72 19.57 -8.24
N LYS A 212 24.55 20.23 -8.21
CA LYS A 212 24.44 21.69 -8.12
C LYS A 212 25.00 22.25 -6.81
N ALA A 213 24.64 21.66 -5.68
CA ALA A 213 25.09 22.08 -4.36
C ALA A 213 26.62 21.99 -4.20
N ASN A 214 27.26 21.06 -4.91
CA ASN A 214 28.71 20.89 -4.94
C ASN A 214 29.41 21.70 -6.04
N GLY A 215 28.72 22.61 -6.73
CA GLY A 215 29.31 23.51 -7.72
C GLY A 215 29.79 22.81 -9.00
N LEU A 216 29.36 21.58 -9.24
CA LEU A 216 29.74 20.77 -10.41
C LEU A 216 28.73 20.86 -11.55
N TRP A 217 27.64 21.61 -11.32
CA TRP A 217 26.71 21.94 -12.38
C TRP A 217 27.30 23.04 -13.27
N PRO A 218 27.25 22.91 -14.61
CA PRO A 218 27.90 23.87 -15.49
C PRO A 218 27.29 25.28 -15.36
N ASN A 219 28.16 26.28 -15.20
CA ASN A 219 27.76 27.70 -15.10
C ASN A 219 27.07 28.22 -16.38
N GLN A 220 27.34 27.60 -17.53
CA GLN A 220 26.72 27.95 -18.80
C GLN A 220 25.39 27.22 -19.03
N SER A 221 24.61 27.00 -17.97
CA SER A 221 23.40 26.17 -17.98
C SER A 221 22.27 26.67 -18.89
N ALA A 222 22.36 27.88 -19.44
CA ALA A 222 21.35 28.46 -20.32
C ALA A 222 21.12 27.65 -21.62
N PHE A 223 22.10 26.84 -22.04
CA PHE A 223 21.97 25.94 -23.19
C PHE A 223 21.71 24.47 -22.80
N ILE A 224 21.60 24.18 -21.50
CA ILE A 224 21.40 22.83 -20.98
C ILE A 224 19.94 22.66 -20.58
N THR A 225 19.23 21.74 -21.21
CA THR A 225 17.91 21.30 -20.74
C THR A 225 18.09 20.12 -19.79
N CYS A 226 17.27 20.07 -18.73
CA CYS A 226 17.30 19.00 -17.73
C CYS A 226 15.86 18.61 -17.41
N GLU A 227 15.45 17.45 -17.89
CA GLU A 227 14.08 16.98 -17.81
C GLU A 227 14.02 15.68 -17.01
N PRO A 228 13.30 15.64 -15.88
CA PRO A 228 13.03 14.37 -15.22
C PRO A 228 12.17 13.47 -16.12
N ALA A 229 12.32 12.16 -15.98
CA ALA A 229 11.42 11.22 -16.62
C ALA A 229 9.98 11.43 -16.09
N ARG A 230 9.01 10.90 -16.83
CA ARG A 230 7.61 10.93 -16.37
C ARG A 230 7.51 10.25 -15.00
N PRO A 231 6.69 10.78 -14.07
CA PRO A 231 6.50 10.18 -12.76
C PRO A 231 6.12 8.71 -12.89
N ASP A 232 6.85 7.87 -12.18
CA ASP A 232 6.76 6.41 -12.25
C ASP A 232 6.47 5.81 -10.87
N ALA A 233 6.35 4.48 -10.82
CA ALA A 233 6.18 3.77 -9.57
C ALA A 233 7.42 3.95 -8.67
N ALA A 234 7.19 4.19 -7.37
CA ALA A 234 8.25 4.35 -6.38
C ALA A 234 9.23 3.16 -6.37
N LEU A 235 10.49 3.44 -6.06
CA LEU A 235 11.57 2.45 -6.07
C LEU A 235 11.36 1.43 -4.96
N CYS A 236 11.25 0.15 -5.31
CA CYS A 236 10.88 -0.90 -4.37
C CYS A 236 12.08 -1.70 -3.83
N HIS A 237 13.32 -1.40 -4.25
CA HIS A 237 14.45 -2.24 -3.91
C HIS A 237 15.80 -1.50 -3.99
N PRO A 238 16.79 -1.81 -3.13
CA PRO A 238 18.10 -1.14 -3.14
C PRO A 238 19.09 -1.64 -4.20
N MET A 239 18.90 -2.81 -4.82
CA MET A 239 19.90 -3.37 -5.75
C MET A 239 19.78 -2.79 -7.16
N PHE A 240 19.91 -1.47 -7.28
CA PHE A 240 20.08 -0.78 -8.54
C PHE A 240 21.30 0.14 -8.50
N ASP A 241 21.83 0.46 -9.66
CA ASP A 241 22.87 1.47 -9.88
C ASP A 241 22.27 2.65 -10.65
N PHE A 242 22.76 3.86 -10.36
CA PHE A 242 22.51 5.03 -11.20
C PHE A 242 23.56 5.10 -12.31
N ARG A 243 23.12 5.11 -13.57
CA ARG A 243 23.97 4.98 -14.76
C ARG A 243 23.64 6.10 -15.76
N PRO A 244 24.33 7.26 -15.69
CA PRO A 244 24.27 8.26 -16.74
C PRO A 244 25.04 7.80 -17.97
N VAL A 245 24.45 7.98 -19.15
CA VAL A 245 25.02 7.57 -20.44
C VAL A 245 25.05 8.78 -21.36
N LEU A 246 26.26 9.25 -21.70
CA LEU A 246 26.48 10.33 -22.65
C LEU A 246 26.43 9.80 -24.09
N THR A 247 25.63 10.46 -24.93
CA THR A 247 25.41 10.12 -26.34
C THR A 247 25.41 11.39 -27.20
N ALA A 248 25.86 11.27 -28.44
CA ALA A 248 25.74 12.33 -29.44
C ALA A 248 24.43 12.19 -30.21
N GLU A 249 23.72 13.29 -30.43
CA GLU A 249 22.46 13.30 -31.17
C GLU A 249 22.67 13.51 -32.68
N HIS A 250 21.78 12.92 -33.49
CA HIS A 250 21.70 13.19 -34.93
C HIS A 250 21.15 14.61 -35.15
N GLY A 251 22.04 15.60 -35.12
CA GLY A 251 21.68 17.03 -35.20
C GLY A 251 22.69 17.98 -34.57
N GLY A 252 23.73 17.46 -33.91
CA GLY A 252 24.85 18.29 -33.42
C GLY A 252 24.76 18.66 -31.93
N GLY A 253 23.89 18.03 -31.15
CA GLY A 253 23.80 18.16 -29.69
C GLY A 253 24.33 16.94 -28.92
N LEU A 254 24.42 17.05 -27.60
CA LEU A 254 24.76 15.94 -26.69
C LEU A 254 23.58 15.64 -25.75
N ARG A 255 23.43 14.38 -25.37
CA ARG A 255 22.41 13.89 -24.46
C ARG A 255 23.02 13.00 -23.39
N ILE A 256 22.69 13.24 -22.13
CA ILE A 256 22.93 12.33 -21.00
C ILE A 256 21.60 11.72 -20.60
N ASP A 257 21.42 10.44 -20.88
CA ASP A 257 20.29 9.68 -20.36
C ASP A 257 20.68 9.00 -19.04
N CYS A 258 19.96 9.33 -17.98
CA CYS A 258 20.21 8.81 -16.63
C CYS A 258 19.30 7.62 -16.36
N TYR A 259 19.89 6.44 -16.23
CA TYR A 259 19.14 5.20 -15.97
C TYR A 259 19.33 4.70 -14.54
N LEU A 260 18.30 4.04 -14.01
CA LEU A 260 18.43 3.07 -12.94
C LEU A 260 18.56 1.69 -13.57
N ASN A 261 19.65 0.99 -13.27
CA ASN A 261 19.92 -0.36 -13.76
C ASN A 261 19.96 -1.34 -12.58
N GLY A 262 19.27 -2.47 -12.68
CA GLY A 262 19.20 -3.48 -11.62
C GLY A 262 17.76 -3.74 -11.21
N ILE A 263 17.54 -4.10 -9.96
CA ILE A 263 16.22 -4.39 -9.40
C ILE A 263 15.77 -3.17 -8.62
N PHE A 264 14.75 -2.49 -9.14
CA PHE A 264 14.14 -1.30 -8.55
C PHE A 264 12.60 -1.35 -8.55
N ASP A 265 11.99 -2.35 -9.20
CA ASP A 265 10.54 -2.56 -9.22
C ASP A 265 10.14 -4.04 -9.09
N HIS A 266 8.86 -4.29 -8.85
CA HIS A 266 8.28 -5.64 -8.80
C HIS A 266 7.94 -6.19 -10.20
N ALA A 267 7.96 -5.35 -11.23
CA ALA A 267 7.64 -5.74 -12.60
C ALA A 267 8.79 -6.53 -13.27
N GLY A 268 9.97 -6.56 -12.63
CA GLY A 268 11.14 -7.26 -13.15
C GLY A 268 11.88 -6.47 -14.23
N ASN A 269 11.63 -5.17 -14.35
CA ASN A 269 12.40 -4.33 -15.24
C ASN A 269 13.81 -4.19 -14.70
N SER A 270 14.81 -4.38 -15.57
CA SER A 270 16.22 -4.28 -15.21
C SER A 270 16.85 -2.92 -15.56
N LYS A 271 16.09 -2.07 -16.26
CA LYS A 271 16.54 -0.75 -16.71
C LYS A 271 15.35 0.22 -16.77
N ARG A 272 15.50 1.41 -16.21
CA ARG A 272 14.47 2.47 -16.24
C ARG A 272 15.10 3.85 -16.40
N LEU A 273 14.54 4.68 -17.27
CA LEU A 273 14.98 6.08 -17.43
C LEU A 273 14.46 6.92 -16.26
N ALA A 274 15.37 7.66 -15.63
CA ALA A 274 15.09 8.54 -14.49
C ALA A 274 15.05 10.03 -14.89
N GLY A 275 15.81 10.40 -15.92
CA GLY A 275 15.82 11.76 -16.48
C GLY A 275 16.82 11.89 -17.62
N THR A 276 16.72 13.00 -18.33
CA THR A 276 17.51 13.31 -19.52
C THR A 276 18.05 14.74 -19.42
N ILE A 277 19.32 14.92 -19.79
CA ILE A 277 19.98 16.23 -19.86
C ILE A 277 20.51 16.42 -21.27
N GLN A 278 20.25 17.55 -21.93
CA GLN A 278 20.66 17.78 -23.32
C GLN A 278 21.30 19.14 -23.53
N THR A 279 22.09 19.23 -24.60
CA THR A 279 22.66 20.47 -25.13
C THR A 279 22.29 20.62 -26.59
N ALA A 280 22.16 21.87 -27.06
CA ALA A 280 21.92 22.16 -28.47
C ALA A 280 23.18 22.03 -29.35
N CYS A 281 24.37 22.02 -28.74
CA CYS A 281 25.66 21.92 -29.43
C CYS A 281 26.54 20.78 -28.90
N SER A 282 27.56 20.43 -29.67
CA SER A 282 28.51 19.34 -29.42
C SER A 282 29.95 19.76 -29.74
N ASP A 283 30.25 21.05 -29.59
CA ASP A 283 31.61 21.56 -29.71
C ASP A 283 32.53 20.95 -28.62
N ARG A 284 33.84 21.13 -28.78
CA ARG A 284 34.85 20.55 -27.89
C ARG A 284 34.60 20.88 -26.42
N ASP A 285 34.28 22.14 -26.12
CA ASP A 285 34.16 22.60 -24.74
C ASP A 285 32.86 22.04 -24.12
N THR A 286 31.78 21.98 -24.92
CA THR A 286 30.54 21.29 -24.54
C THR A 286 30.74 19.80 -24.31
N CYS A 287 31.58 19.12 -25.10
CA CYS A 287 31.92 17.71 -24.90
C CYS A 287 32.65 17.47 -23.57
N VAL A 288 33.64 18.31 -23.24
CA VAL A 288 34.39 18.21 -21.97
C VAL A 288 33.47 18.49 -20.78
N LEU A 289 32.60 19.49 -20.91
CA LEU A 289 31.62 19.86 -19.91
C LEU A 289 30.61 18.73 -19.65
N MET A 290 30.03 18.15 -20.71
CA MET A 290 29.05 17.06 -20.59
C MET A 290 29.71 15.76 -20.10
N GLY A 291 30.96 15.49 -20.48
CA GLY A 291 31.74 14.38 -19.92
C GLY A 291 31.97 14.53 -18.42
N SER A 292 32.34 15.73 -17.98
CA SER A 292 32.53 16.06 -16.56
C SER A 292 31.22 15.93 -15.77
N LEU A 293 30.13 16.46 -16.33
CA LEU A 293 28.79 16.35 -15.73
C LEU A 293 28.34 14.89 -15.61
N THR A 294 28.60 14.06 -16.64
CA THR A 294 28.31 12.62 -16.61
C THR A 294 29.04 11.92 -15.46
N GLY A 295 30.32 12.24 -15.26
CA GLY A 295 31.10 11.71 -14.13
C GLY A 295 30.57 12.17 -12.77
N ALA A 296 30.20 13.44 -12.63
CA ALA A 296 29.60 13.97 -11.41
C ALA A 296 28.27 13.28 -11.09
N LEU A 297 27.39 13.12 -12.08
CA LEU A 297 26.11 12.42 -11.95
C LEU A 297 26.33 10.96 -11.49
N LEU A 298 27.31 10.26 -12.06
CA LEU A 298 27.63 8.89 -11.68
C LEU A 298 28.06 8.82 -10.21
N HIS A 299 28.95 9.71 -9.78
CA HIS A 299 29.46 9.76 -8.41
C HIS A 299 28.35 10.08 -7.40
N TYR A 300 27.63 11.19 -7.58
CA TYR A 300 26.58 11.62 -6.65
C TYR A 300 25.35 10.73 -6.69
N GLY A 301 25.10 10.01 -7.79
CA GLY A 301 24.12 8.93 -7.82
C GLY A 301 24.46 7.79 -6.87
N GLY A 302 25.73 7.41 -6.78
CA GLY A 302 26.21 6.44 -5.79
C GLY A 302 26.05 6.95 -4.35
N VAL A 303 26.53 8.17 -4.08
CA VAL A 303 26.43 8.81 -2.76
C VAL A 303 24.98 8.90 -2.28
N HIS A 304 24.09 9.47 -3.10
CA HIS A 304 22.67 9.62 -2.76
C HIS A 304 22.02 8.27 -2.46
N ARG A 305 22.32 7.24 -3.25
CA ARG A 305 21.78 5.90 -3.03
C ARG A 305 22.25 5.33 -1.70
N GLU A 306 23.55 5.42 -1.39
CA GLU A 306 24.13 4.88 -0.17
C GLU A 306 23.58 5.56 1.08
N GLU A 307 23.47 6.88 1.06
CA GLU A 307 22.90 7.68 2.16
C GLU A 307 21.40 7.41 2.41
N ASN A 308 20.69 6.89 1.40
CA ASN A 308 19.24 6.66 1.45
C ASN A 308 18.87 5.17 1.33
N LEU A 309 19.78 4.24 1.65
CA LEU A 309 19.52 2.79 1.59
C LEU A 309 18.34 2.36 2.46
N ASP A 310 18.14 3.04 3.59
CA ASP A 310 17.03 2.86 4.52
C ASP A 310 15.66 3.15 3.90
N ARG A 311 15.59 4.02 2.87
CA ARG A 311 14.35 4.22 2.10
C ARG A 311 13.96 2.96 1.34
N TYR A 312 14.95 2.24 0.80
CA TYR A 312 14.73 1.09 -0.08
C TYR A 312 14.67 -0.24 0.66
N VAL A 313 15.21 -0.30 1.88
CA VAL A 313 15.21 -1.47 2.76
C VAL A 313 14.23 -1.20 3.91
N PRO A 314 13.13 -1.98 4.06
CA PRO A 314 12.26 -1.85 5.22
C PRO A 314 13.06 -2.02 6.51
N LEU A 315 12.73 -1.19 7.52
CA LEU A 315 13.26 -1.30 8.88
C LEU A 315 13.33 -2.77 9.30
N HIS A 316 14.54 -3.25 9.56
CA HIS A 316 14.74 -4.55 10.16
C HIS A 316 14.13 -4.49 11.58
N ASN A 317 13.45 -5.55 12.01
CA ASN A 317 12.80 -5.69 13.33
C ASN A 317 13.72 -5.47 14.57
N ARG A 318 14.96 -4.99 14.40
CA ARG A 318 15.91 -4.76 15.49
C ARG A 318 15.61 -3.52 16.32
N ASP A 319 14.94 -2.50 15.78
CA ASP A 319 14.75 -1.25 16.51
C ASP A 319 13.48 -1.21 17.37
N MET A 320 12.51 -2.11 17.14
CA MET A 320 11.28 -2.19 17.95
C MET A 320 11.45 -2.89 19.31
N LYS A 321 12.64 -3.43 19.62
CA LYS A 321 12.93 -3.99 20.95
C LYS A 321 13.46 -2.96 21.95
N LYS A 322 13.58 -1.68 21.57
CA LYS A 322 14.14 -0.65 22.45
C LYS A 322 13.10 0.25 23.14
N GLU A 323 11.82 0.13 22.81
CA GLU A 323 10.77 0.95 23.41
C GLU A 323 9.57 0.10 23.89
N ILE A 324 9.87 -0.88 24.74
CA ILE A 324 8.89 -1.47 25.67
C ILE A 324 9.43 -1.29 27.08
#